data_AF-X1CKN2-F1
#
_entry.id   AF-X1CKN2-F1
#
_cell.length_a   1.000
_cell.length_b   1.000
_cell.length_c   1.000
_cell.angle_alpha   90.00
_cell.angle_beta   90.00
_cell.angle_gamma   90.00
#
_symmetry.space_group_name_H-M   'P 1'
#
loop_
_entity.id
_entity.type
_entity.pdbx_description
1 polymer ?
#
loop_
_entity_poly.entity_id
_entity_poly.type
_entity_poly.pdbx_seq_one_letter_code
_entity_poly.pdbx_strand_id
1 'polypeptide(L)'
;KDAITSRVFVSADASLFNNELISESGFDNLQFGLNIVNWLTYGEPKDDWVIVFDEAHIRPELARDMTSAGIFGFITQYIIHLSTNPITAWIYPLLAIYSLKKYLPKKDEKSEKKKADEQDKKEEREKFRTSSFFAEKIGWYREKSRYGKALTLLYRRLERKLNVLLRGQKITTKNVIDLVISKEPKTTKIKIRRIAKFMDTMISIKEGKSKVKNEQGFENLYFEMEWVVNNI
;
A
#
# COMPACT_ATOMS: atom_id res chain seq x y z
N LYS A 1 -6.42 -3.94 -46.95
CA LYS A 1 -6.43 -2.77 -46.04
C LYS A 1 -5.38 -3.06 -44.99
N ASP A 2 -4.17 -2.56 -45.20
CA ASP A 2 -3.05 -2.76 -44.29
C ASP A 2 -3.37 -2.06 -42.97
N ALA A 3 -3.44 -2.82 -41.90
CA ALA A 3 -3.56 -2.27 -40.57
C ALA A 3 -2.21 -1.61 -40.23
N ILE A 4 -2.19 -0.29 -40.10
CA ILE A 4 -1.05 0.43 -39.53
C ILE A 4 -0.89 -0.09 -38.11
N THR A 5 0.11 -0.94 -37.87
CA THR A 5 0.44 -1.48 -36.56
C THR A 5 1.27 -0.44 -35.81
N SER A 6 0.61 0.48 -35.11
CA SER A 6 1.30 1.37 -34.16
C SER A 6 1.33 0.70 -32.79
N ARG A 7 2.51 0.70 -32.14
CA ARG A 7 2.65 0.27 -30.74
C ARG A 7 2.59 1.49 -29.84
N VAL A 8 1.83 1.38 -28.75
CA VAL A 8 1.68 2.43 -27.74
C VAL A 8 1.99 1.83 -26.38
N PHE A 9 2.82 2.52 -25.61
CA PHE A 9 3.10 2.20 -24.22
C PHE A 9 2.49 3.30 -23.34
N VAL A 10 1.71 2.89 -22.34
CA VAL A 10 1.08 3.82 -21.38
C VAL A 10 1.46 3.36 -19.98
N SER A 11 2.00 4.29 -19.20
CA SER A 11 2.28 4.09 -17.77
C SER A 11 1.50 5.11 -16.95
N ALA A 12 1.00 4.67 -15.79
CA ALA A 12 0.32 5.54 -14.83
C ALA A 12 1.30 6.34 -13.94
N ASP A 13 2.58 6.00 -14.00
CA ASP A 13 3.65 6.64 -13.26
C ASP A 13 4.69 7.10 -14.28
N ALA A 14 5.14 8.36 -14.22
CA ALA A 14 6.21 8.87 -15.06
C ALA A 14 7.58 8.77 -14.36
N SER A 15 7.57 8.62 -13.02
CA SER A 15 8.79 8.65 -12.22
C SER A 15 9.69 7.45 -12.47
N LEU A 16 9.18 6.32 -13.02
CA LEU A 16 9.98 5.13 -13.31
C LEU A 16 11.14 5.37 -14.28
N PHE A 17 11.10 6.45 -15.06
CA PHE A 17 12.16 6.85 -15.99
C PHE A 17 12.95 8.08 -15.51
N ASN A 18 12.84 8.45 -14.24
CA ASN A 18 13.66 9.54 -13.70
C ASN A 18 15.14 9.10 -13.61
N ASN A 19 16.05 10.08 -13.67
CA ASN A 19 17.48 9.79 -13.65
C ASN A 19 17.92 9.11 -12.34
N GLU A 20 17.24 9.41 -11.24
CA GLU A 20 17.54 8.83 -9.92
C GLU A 20 17.28 7.32 -9.89
N LEU A 21 16.08 6.86 -10.25
CA LEU A 21 15.71 5.44 -10.28
C LEU A 21 16.39 4.69 -11.42
N ILE A 22 16.71 5.36 -12.54
CA ILE A 22 17.52 4.77 -13.61
C ILE A 22 18.97 4.51 -13.15
N SER A 23 19.52 5.37 -12.30
CA SER A 23 20.90 5.26 -11.81
C SER A 23 21.08 4.34 -10.60
N GLU A 24 19.98 3.94 -9.96
CA GLU A 24 20.01 3.11 -8.76
C GLU A 24 20.33 1.65 -9.08
N SER A 25 21.46 1.16 -8.57
CA SER A 25 22.00 -0.17 -8.90
C SER A 25 21.15 -1.37 -8.43
N GLY A 26 20.19 -1.14 -7.53
CA GLY A 26 19.29 -2.17 -7.01
C GLY A 26 18.03 -2.43 -7.86
N PHE A 27 17.81 -1.63 -8.91
CA PHE A 27 16.61 -1.72 -9.75
C PHE A 27 16.94 -1.84 -11.23
N ASP A 28 16.10 -2.56 -11.97
CA ASP A 28 16.26 -2.79 -13.42
C ASP A 28 15.55 -1.74 -14.28
N ASN A 29 15.31 -0.53 -13.75
CA ASN A 29 14.52 0.52 -14.42
C ASN A 29 15.13 0.92 -15.77
N LEU A 30 16.46 1.00 -15.86
CA LEU A 30 17.16 1.26 -17.11
C LEU A 30 16.87 0.16 -18.15
N GLN A 31 17.03 -1.11 -17.75
CA GLN A 31 16.80 -2.24 -18.65
C GLN A 31 15.33 -2.32 -19.08
N PHE A 32 14.40 -2.02 -18.18
CA PHE A 32 12.98 -1.96 -18.48
C PHE A 32 12.66 -0.86 -19.50
N GLY A 33 13.21 0.35 -19.33
CA GLY A 33 13.08 1.43 -20.30
C GLY A 33 13.63 1.08 -21.68
N LEU A 34 14.81 0.45 -21.74
CA LEU A 34 15.40 -0.03 -22.99
C LEU A 34 14.52 -1.08 -23.69
N ASN A 35 13.92 -1.99 -22.92
CA ASN A 35 13.01 -3.00 -23.45
C ASN A 35 11.74 -2.38 -24.03
N ILE A 36 11.20 -1.34 -23.40
CA ILE A 36 10.03 -0.61 -23.92
C ILE A 36 10.37 0.06 -25.24
N VAL A 37 11.51 0.77 -25.30
CA VAL A 37 11.95 1.42 -26.54
C VAL A 37 12.13 0.38 -27.66
N ASN A 38 12.83 -0.72 -27.38
CA ASN A 38 13.02 -1.79 -28.36
C ASN A 38 11.69 -2.42 -28.79
N TRP A 39 10.73 -2.56 -27.88
CA TRP A 39 9.40 -3.05 -28.22
C TRP A 39 8.64 -2.05 -29.09
N LEU A 40 8.69 -0.76 -28.79
CA LEU A 40 8.02 0.29 -29.57
C LEU A 40 8.58 0.40 -30.99
N THR A 41 9.89 0.23 -31.17
CA THR A 41 10.56 0.31 -32.49
C THR A 41 10.67 -1.03 -33.21
N TYR A 42 9.93 -2.07 -32.78
CA TYR A 42 10.01 -3.41 -33.37
C TYR A 42 11.40 -4.07 -33.35
N GLY A 43 12.35 -3.55 -32.57
CA GLY A 43 13.75 -3.97 -32.59
C GLY A 43 14.52 -3.51 -33.83
N GLU A 44 13.94 -2.62 -34.64
CA GLU A 44 14.56 -2.04 -35.82
C GLU A 44 15.50 -0.87 -35.45
N PRO A 45 16.41 -0.45 -36.37
CA PRO A 45 17.34 0.64 -36.12
C PRO A 45 16.61 1.91 -35.69
N LYS A 46 17.07 2.50 -34.57
CA LYS A 46 16.37 3.61 -33.90
C LYS A 46 16.41 4.93 -34.67
N ASP A 47 17.23 5.02 -35.70
CA ASP A 47 17.45 6.24 -36.49
C ASP A 47 16.24 6.62 -37.34
N ASP A 48 15.37 5.65 -37.66
CA ASP A 48 14.17 5.85 -38.48
C ASP A 48 12.88 6.01 -37.64
N TRP A 49 12.97 5.92 -36.31
CA TRP A 49 11.81 5.93 -35.41
C TRP A 49 11.71 7.22 -34.60
N VAL A 50 10.56 7.89 -34.70
CA VAL A 50 10.23 9.04 -33.84
C VAL A 50 9.47 8.55 -32.62
N ILE A 51 10.08 8.67 -31.44
CA ILE A 51 9.43 8.38 -30.15
C ILE A 51 8.84 9.69 -29.61
N VAL A 52 7.52 9.72 -29.43
CA VAL A 52 6.80 10.87 -28.89
C VAL A 52 6.46 10.59 -27.42
N PHE A 53 6.90 11.47 -26.52
CA PHE A 53 6.57 11.42 -25.10
C PHE A 53 5.46 12.41 -24.79
N ASP A 54 4.34 11.91 -24.27
CA ASP A 54 3.21 12.73 -23.83
C ASP A 54 3.00 12.57 -22.32
N GLU A 55 3.55 13.52 -21.56
CA GLU A 55 3.32 13.65 -20.11
C GLU A 55 2.06 14.46 -19.79
N ALA A 56 1.47 15.15 -20.77
CA ALA A 56 0.35 16.06 -20.55
C ALA A 56 -0.97 15.30 -20.31
N HIS A 57 -1.07 14.03 -20.69
CA HIS A 57 -2.28 13.23 -20.48
C HIS A 57 -2.63 12.96 -19.00
N ILE A 58 -1.68 13.14 -18.07
CA ILE A 58 -1.89 13.01 -16.62
C ILE A 58 -2.16 14.40 -15.98
N ARG A 59 -2.01 15.48 -16.76
CA ARG A 59 -2.16 16.86 -16.27
C ARG A 59 -3.65 17.20 -16.07
N PRO A 60 -4.05 17.77 -14.93
CA PRO A 60 -5.40 18.31 -14.79
C PRO A 60 -5.59 19.48 -15.76
N GLU A 61 -6.48 19.34 -16.75
CA GLU A 61 -6.73 20.36 -17.81
C GLU A 61 -7.11 21.76 -17.28
N LEU A 62 -7.55 21.84 -16.01
CA LEU A 62 -8.01 23.07 -15.36
C LEU A 62 -6.96 23.75 -14.47
N ALA A 63 -5.78 23.17 -14.31
CA ALA A 63 -4.73 23.79 -13.51
C ALA A 63 -4.04 24.89 -14.34
N ARG A 64 -4.50 26.13 -14.19
CA ARG A 64 -3.63 27.27 -14.48
C ARG A 64 -2.42 27.13 -13.57
N ASP A 65 -1.25 26.84 -14.13
CA ASP A 65 0.03 26.91 -13.42
C ASP A 65 0.33 28.36 -13.06
N MET A 66 -0.38 28.89 -12.06
CA MET A 66 0.15 30.00 -11.31
C MET A 66 1.21 29.40 -10.38
N THR A 67 2.46 29.40 -10.84
CA THR A 67 3.60 29.08 -9.98
C THR A 67 3.50 29.92 -8.71
N SER A 68 3.91 29.39 -7.55
CA SER A 68 3.86 30.15 -6.30
C SER A 68 4.61 31.49 -6.42
N ALA A 69 5.67 31.53 -7.25
CA ALA A 69 6.38 32.73 -7.63
C ALA A 69 5.53 33.71 -8.46
N GLY A 70 4.70 33.23 -9.40
CA GLY A 70 3.78 34.05 -10.19
C GLY A 70 2.64 34.66 -9.36
N ILE A 71 2.07 33.89 -8.42
CA ILE A 71 1.07 34.41 -7.47
C ILE A 71 1.71 35.47 -6.58
N PHE A 72 2.90 35.18 -6.04
CA PHE A 72 3.63 36.11 -5.19
C PHE A 72 3.97 37.40 -5.94
N GLY A 73 4.48 37.31 -7.17
CA GLY A 73 4.82 38.45 -8.02
C GLY A 73 3.60 39.32 -8.35
N PHE A 74 2.47 38.69 -8.70
CA PHE A 74 1.23 39.41 -8.98
C PHE A 74 0.72 40.17 -7.74
N ILE A 75 0.76 39.54 -6.57
CA ILE A 75 0.37 40.19 -5.31
C ILE A 75 1.34 41.32 -4.98
N THR A 76 2.65 41.07 -4.95
CA THR A 76 3.66 42.10 -4.60
C THR A 76 3.62 43.30 -5.53
N GLN A 77 3.41 43.12 -6.84
CA GLN A 77 3.26 44.22 -7.78
C GLN A 77 2.07 45.12 -7.43
N TYR A 78 0.93 44.53 -7.04
CA TYR A 78 -0.25 45.26 -6.61
C TYR A 78 -0.02 46.00 -5.28
N ILE A 79 0.67 45.37 -4.33
CA ILE A 79 1.06 45.97 -3.05
C ILE A 79 1.95 47.19 -3.26
N ILE A 80 2.98 47.07 -4.11
CA ILE A 80 3.94 48.14 -4.39
C ILE A 80 3.27 49.33 -5.10
N HIS A 81 2.42 49.07 -6.10
CA HIS A 81 1.70 50.13 -6.79
C HIS A 81 0.76 50.92 -5.86
N LEU A 82 0.13 50.25 -4.88
CA LEU A 82 -0.81 50.89 -3.95
C LEU A 82 -0.14 51.57 -2.76
N SER A 83 1.04 51.10 -2.32
CA SER A 83 1.81 51.71 -1.24
C SER A 83 2.57 52.97 -1.67
N THR A 84 2.80 53.15 -2.97
CA THR A 84 3.53 54.30 -3.52
C THR A 84 2.68 55.57 -3.59
N ASN A 85 1.35 55.48 -3.44
CA ASN A 85 0.46 56.64 -3.44
C ASN A 85 0.23 57.14 -1.99
N PRO A 86 0.65 58.38 -1.63
CA PRO A 86 0.65 58.89 -0.25
C PRO A 86 -0.72 58.91 0.44
N ILE A 87 -1.80 59.01 -0.33
CA ILE A 87 -3.17 59.07 0.19
C ILE A 87 -3.68 57.68 0.57
N THR A 88 -3.32 56.65 -0.21
CA THR A 88 -3.79 55.27 0.02
C THR A 88 -2.91 54.53 1.02
N ALA A 89 -1.67 54.95 1.22
CA ALA A 89 -0.70 54.29 2.11
C ALA A 89 -1.20 54.13 3.56
N TRP A 90 -2.03 55.05 4.07
CA TRP A 90 -2.51 54.98 5.46
C TRP A 90 -3.71 54.03 5.66
N ILE A 91 -4.58 53.93 4.66
CA ILE A 91 -5.76 53.04 4.69
C ILE A 91 -5.39 51.62 4.20
N TYR A 92 -4.29 51.51 3.48
CA TYR A 92 -3.83 50.28 2.85
C TYR A 92 -3.62 49.10 3.82
N PRO A 93 -2.99 49.25 5.00
CA PRO A 93 -2.83 48.13 5.94
C PRO A 93 -4.17 47.53 6.37
N LEU A 94 -5.19 48.38 6.54
CA LEU A 94 -6.54 47.95 6.92
C LEU A 94 -7.24 47.22 5.76
N LEU A 95 -7.17 47.75 4.55
CA LEU A 95 -7.73 47.11 3.36
C LEU A 95 -7.01 45.80 3.00
N ALA A 96 -5.69 45.74 3.17
CA ALA A 96 -4.89 44.55 2.96
C ALA A 96 -5.29 43.45 3.96
N ILE A 97 -5.41 43.77 5.25
CA ILE A 97 -5.88 42.80 6.25
C ILE A 97 -7.30 42.34 5.94
N TYR A 98 -8.21 43.26 5.58
CA TYR A 98 -9.61 42.94 5.28
C TYR A 98 -9.74 42.05 4.03
N SER A 99 -9.01 42.38 2.96
CA SER A 99 -9.02 41.61 1.70
C SER A 99 -8.32 40.26 1.87
N LEU A 100 -7.15 40.22 2.51
CA LEU A 100 -6.41 38.98 2.76
C LEU A 100 -7.16 38.04 3.69
N LYS A 101 -7.93 38.54 4.68
CA LYS A 101 -8.77 37.70 5.55
C LYS A 101 -9.82 36.88 4.78
N LYS A 102 -10.23 37.32 3.59
CA LYS A 102 -11.15 36.57 2.71
C LYS A 102 -10.44 35.43 1.98
N TYR A 103 -9.15 35.57 1.69
CA TYR A 103 -8.33 34.58 0.99
C TYR A 103 -7.48 33.71 1.91
N LEU A 104 -7.25 34.15 3.15
CA LEU A 104 -6.66 33.35 4.19
C LEU A 104 -7.63 32.20 4.51
N PRO A 105 -7.18 30.94 4.44
CA PRO A 105 -8.03 29.81 4.75
C PRO A 105 -8.56 30.00 6.16
N LYS A 106 -9.89 30.05 6.29
CA LYS A 106 -10.53 29.98 7.60
C LYS A 106 -10.06 28.67 8.23
N LYS A 107 -9.47 28.73 9.43
CA LYS A 107 -9.12 27.57 10.24
C LYS A 107 -10.42 26.86 10.69
N ASP A 108 -11.10 26.24 9.75
CA ASP A 108 -12.12 25.26 10.06
C ASP A 108 -11.35 23.98 10.42
N GLU A 109 -11.05 23.80 11.71
CA GLU A 109 -10.36 22.62 12.25
C GLU A 109 -11.00 21.31 11.77
N LYS A 110 -12.30 21.32 11.47
CA LYS A 110 -13.03 20.19 10.90
C LYS A 110 -12.63 19.88 9.45
N SER A 111 -12.28 20.89 8.66
CA SER A 111 -11.85 20.72 7.26
C SER A 111 -10.39 20.27 7.17
N GLU A 112 -9.52 20.78 8.06
CA GLU A 112 -8.12 20.35 8.16
C GLU A 112 -8.01 18.90 8.65
N LYS A 113 -8.79 18.51 9.66
CA LYS A 113 -8.88 17.10 10.09
C LYS A 113 -9.38 16.19 8.98
N LYS A 114 -10.38 16.60 8.20
CA LYS A 114 -10.86 15.81 7.06
C LYS A 114 -9.81 15.64 5.96
N LYS A 115 -9.03 16.69 5.67
CA LYS A 115 -7.94 16.62 4.68
C LYS A 115 -6.79 15.74 5.16
N ALA A 116 -6.44 15.82 6.45
CA ALA A 116 -5.46 14.92 7.06
C ALA A 116 -5.95 13.46 7.03
N ASP A 117 -7.20 13.20 7.43
CA ASP A 117 -7.80 11.86 7.36
C ASP A 117 -7.89 11.30 5.91
N GLU A 118 -8.08 12.16 4.91
CA GLU A 118 -8.07 11.77 3.49
C GLU A 118 -6.67 11.49 2.96
N GLN A 119 -5.67 12.22 3.45
CA GLN A 119 -4.26 12.01 3.12
C GLN A 119 -3.74 10.74 3.78
N ASP A 120 -4.05 10.51 5.05
CA ASP A 120 -3.75 9.25 5.76
C ASP A 120 -4.39 8.06 5.05
N LYS A 121 -5.65 8.18 4.58
CA LYS A 121 -6.31 7.13 3.78
C LYS A 121 -5.65 6.90 2.41
N LYS A 122 -5.08 7.93 1.79
CA LYS A 122 -4.32 7.78 0.53
C LYS A 122 -2.99 7.08 0.78
N GLU A 123 -2.27 7.47 1.82
CA GLU A 123 -1.02 6.81 2.23
C GLU A 123 -1.26 5.35 2.65
N GLU A 124 -2.35 5.06 3.37
CA GLU A 124 -2.78 3.69 3.66
C GLU A 124 -3.02 2.91 2.35
N ARG A 125 -3.76 3.49 1.38
CA ARG A 125 -4.00 2.86 0.07
C ARG A 125 -2.73 2.61 -0.73
N GLU A 126 -1.74 3.49 -0.63
CA GLU A 126 -0.43 3.31 -1.26
C GLU A 126 0.39 2.21 -0.56
N LYS A 127 0.35 2.13 0.77
CA LYS A 127 0.91 1.01 1.55
C LYS A 127 0.22 -0.34 1.24
N PHE A 128 -1.08 -0.32 0.94
CA PHE A 128 -1.83 -1.48 0.45
C PHE A 128 -1.38 -1.96 -0.95
N ARG A 129 -0.70 -1.12 -1.75
CA ARG A 129 -0.13 -1.55 -3.05
C ARG A 129 1.20 -2.27 -2.87
N THR A 130 1.99 -1.90 -1.87
CA THR A 130 3.36 -2.41 -1.65
C THR A 130 3.40 -3.60 -0.69
N SER A 131 2.43 -3.72 0.22
CA SER A 131 2.29 -4.85 1.13
C SER A 131 1.04 -5.67 0.82
N SER A 132 1.11 -7.00 0.90
CA SER A 132 -0.10 -7.82 0.75
C SER A 132 -1.13 -7.40 1.80
N PHE A 133 -2.39 -7.14 1.41
CA PHE A 133 -3.51 -6.84 2.33
C PHE A 133 -3.55 -7.74 3.57
N PHE A 134 -3.09 -8.99 3.43
CA PHE A 134 -2.92 -9.93 4.53
C PHE A 134 -1.86 -9.49 5.55
N ALA A 135 -0.67 -9.11 5.10
CA ALA A 135 0.44 -8.69 5.96
C ALA A 135 0.07 -7.42 6.75
N GLU A 136 -0.54 -6.44 6.09
CA GLU A 136 -1.01 -5.22 6.74
C GLU A 136 -2.14 -5.50 7.73
N LYS A 137 -3.08 -6.39 7.41
CA LYS A 137 -4.14 -6.78 8.34
C LYS A 137 -3.59 -7.51 9.58
N ILE A 138 -2.54 -8.30 9.43
CA ILE A 138 -1.82 -8.89 10.57
C ILE A 138 -1.11 -7.80 11.39
N GLY A 139 -0.45 -6.85 10.73
CA GLY A 139 0.15 -5.67 11.36
C GLY A 139 -0.86 -4.87 12.18
N TRP A 140 -2.02 -4.56 11.59
CA TRP A 140 -3.13 -3.87 12.25
C TRP A 140 -3.63 -4.63 13.49
N TYR A 141 -3.75 -5.96 13.41
CA TYR A 141 -4.12 -6.76 14.57
C TYR A 141 -3.04 -6.77 15.66
N ARG A 142 -1.75 -6.72 15.30
CA ARG A 142 -0.64 -6.57 16.23
C ARG A 142 -0.73 -5.22 16.95
N GLU A 143 -0.83 -4.12 16.21
CA GLU A 143 -0.91 -2.75 16.74
C GLU A 143 -2.12 -2.54 17.66
N LYS A 144 -3.27 -3.16 17.35
CA LYS A 144 -4.48 -3.07 18.18
C LYS A 144 -4.53 -4.12 19.30
N SER A 145 -3.45 -4.87 19.53
CA SER A 145 -3.38 -5.96 20.53
C SER A 145 -4.49 -7.00 20.37
N ARG A 146 -4.95 -7.23 19.14
CA ARG A 146 -6.04 -8.15 18.77
C ARG A 146 -5.48 -9.50 18.32
N TYR A 147 -4.56 -10.06 19.09
CA TYR A 147 -3.79 -11.26 18.78
C TYR A 147 -4.64 -12.51 18.45
N GLY A 148 -5.73 -12.74 19.18
CA GLY A 148 -6.62 -13.88 18.90
C GLY A 148 -7.26 -13.82 17.51
N LYS A 149 -7.57 -12.61 17.01
CA LYS A 149 -8.14 -12.43 15.66
C LYS A 149 -7.09 -12.64 14.58
N ALA A 150 -5.85 -12.19 14.81
CA ALA A 150 -4.72 -12.47 13.91
C ALA A 150 -4.47 -13.98 13.79
N LEU A 151 -4.38 -14.69 14.92
CA LEU A 151 -4.17 -16.15 14.94
C LEU A 151 -5.32 -16.90 14.26
N THR A 152 -6.56 -16.48 14.47
CA THR A 152 -7.72 -17.09 13.78
C THR A 152 -7.60 -16.93 12.26
N LEU A 153 -7.13 -15.78 11.79
CA LEU A 153 -6.97 -15.50 10.38
C LEU A 153 -5.85 -16.35 9.76
N LEU A 154 -4.72 -16.47 10.47
CA LEU A 154 -3.62 -17.37 10.10
C LEU A 154 -4.05 -18.84 10.09
N TYR A 155 -4.75 -19.27 11.13
CA TYR A 155 -5.26 -20.64 11.27
C TYR A 155 -6.25 -21.00 10.16
N ARG A 156 -7.11 -20.07 9.71
CA ARG A 156 -7.98 -20.32 8.54
C ARG A 156 -7.20 -20.68 7.27
N ARG A 157 -5.96 -20.22 7.12
CA ARG A 157 -5.10 -20.61 5.99
C ARG A 157 -4.63 -22.05 6.16
N LEU A 158 -4.24 -22.46 7.36
CA LEU A 158 -3.94 -23.85 7.69
C LEU A 158 -5.17 -24.75 7.49
N GLU A 159 -6.36 -24.32 7.91
CA GLU A 159 -7.61 -25.06 7.71
C GLU A 159 -7.91 -25.34 6.24
N ARG A 160 -7.64 -24.38 5.33
CA ARG A 160 -7.79 -24.62 3.89
C ARG A 160 -6.88 -25.74 3.40
N LYS A 161 -5.61 -25.77 3.85
CA LYS A 161 -4.68 -26.86 3.52
C LYS A 161 -5.16 -28.19 4.10
N LEU A 162 -5.57 -28.19 5.38
CA LEU A 162 -6.08 -29.38 6.05
C LEU A 162 -7.35 -29.91 5.40
N ASN A 163 -8.28 -29.05 4.97
CA ASN A 163 -9.50 -29.48 4.27
C ASN A 163 -9.20 -30.21 2.96
N VAL A 164 -8.19 -29.77 2.22
CA VAL A 164 -7.74 -30.45 1.00
C VAL A 164 -7.18 -31.83 1.35
N LEU A 165 -6.37 -31.93 2.41
CA LEU A 165 -5.77 -33.19 2.86
C LEU A 165 -6.81 -34.17 3.43
N LEU A 166 -7.79 -33.67 4.18
CA LEU A 166 -8.83 -34.44 4.85
C LEU A 166 -10.02 -34.81 3.95
N ARG A 167 -10.01 -34.39 2.67
CA ARG A 167 -11.02 -34.75 1.65
C ARG A 167 -12.48 -34.58 2.11
N GLY A 168 -12.76 -33.47 2.80
CA GLY A 168 -14.13 -33.14 3.26
C GLY A 168 -14.51 -33.68 4.65
N GLN A 169 -13.61 -34.39 5.34
CA GLN A 169 -13.82 -34.69 6.76
C GLN A 169 -13.72 -33.41 7.60
N LYS A 170 -14.47 -33.36 8.72
CA LYS A 170 -14.41 -32.23 9.66
C LYS A 170 -13.00 -32.09 10.23
N ILE A 171 -12.51 -30.85 10.33
CA ILE A 171 -11.23 -30.55 10.98
C ILE A 171 -11.42 -30.72 12.50
N THR A 172 -11.03 -31.89 13.00
CA THR A 172 -10.98 -32.19 14.43
C THR A 172 -9.56 -32.63 14.78
N THR A 173 -9.14 -32.43 16.03
CA THR A 173 -7.82 -32.85 16.52
C THR A 173 -7.53 -34.32 16.21
N LYS A 174 -8.53 -35.19 16.40
CA LYS A 174 -8.44 -36.61 16.08
C LYS A 174 -8.16 -36.85 14.59
N ASN A 175 -8.95 -36.27 13.70
CA ASN A 175 -8.78 -36.46 12.26
C ASN A 175 -7.43 -35.94 11.75
N VAL A 176 -6.92 -34.85 12.31
CA VAL A 176 -5.58 -34.33 11.97
C VAL A 176 -4.49 -35.28 12.44
N ILE A 177 -4.61 -35.85 13.64
CA ILE A 177 -3.66 -36.85 14.15
C ILE A 177 -3.68 -38.11 13.28
N ASP A 178 -4.87 -38.61 12.95
CA ASP A 178 -5.04 -39.79 12.11
C ASP A 178 -4.41 -39.56 10.73
N LEU A 179 -4.54 -38.35 10.17
CA LEU A 179 -3.87 -37.95 8.93
C LEU A 179 -2.33 -37.98 9.07
N VAL A 180 -1.78 -37.39 10.13
CA VAL A 180 -0.32 -37.40 10.36
C VAL A 180 0.21 -38.82 10.51
N ILE A 181 -0.47 -39.67 11.27
CA ILE A 181 -0.09 -41.08 11.46
C ILE A 181 -0.17 -41.84 10.13
N SER A 182 -1.20 -41.58 9.31
CA SER A 182 -1.34 -42.22 7.99
C SER A 182 -0.23 -41.84 7.02
N LYS A 183 0.26 -40.60 7.09
CA LYS A 183 1.34 -40.09 6.23
C LYS A 183 2.72 -40.55 6.71
N GLU A 184 2.95 -40.55 8.02
CA GLU A 184 4.20 -40.98 8.65
C GLU A 184 3.92 -42.02 9.76
N PRO A 185 3.88 -43.33 9.43
CA PRO A 185 3.61 -44.40 10.39
C PRO A 185 4.64 -44.49 11.54
N LYS A 186 5.85 -43.97 11.31
CA LYS A 186 6.96 -43.96 12.30
C LYS A 186 7.00 -42.68 13.16
N THR A 187 5.92 -41.91 13.20
CA THR A 187 5.85 -40.66 13.99
C THR A 187 6.01 -40.91 15.49
N THR A 188 6.85 -40.13 16.17
CA THR A 188 7.02 -40.20 17.63
C THR A 188 5.78 -39.73 18.39
N LYS A 189 5.43 -40.41 19.48
CA LYS A 189 4.31 -40.02 20.38
C LYS A 189 4.38 -38.56 20.85
N ILE A 190 5.59 -38.01 21.01
CA ILE A 190 5.84 -36.61 21.40
C ILE A 190 5.35 -35.64 20.30
N LYS A 191 5.67 -35.92 19.03
CA LYS A 191 5.25 -35.13 17.86
C LYS A 191 3.72 -35.09 17.78
N ILE A 192 3.08 -36.24 17.93
CA ILE A 192 1.60 -36.35 17.94
C ILE A 192 0.99 -35.52 19.07
N ARG A 193 1.53 -35.63 20.30
CA ARG A 193 1.02 -34.87 21.45
C ARG A 193 1.16 -33.36 21.26
N ARG A 194 2.26 -32.90 20.65
CA ARG A 194 2.48 -31.47 20.34
C ARG A 194 1.47 -30.95 19.33
N ILE A 195 1.25 -31.68 18.23
CA ILE A 195 0.24 -31.34 17.22
C ILE A 195 -1.17 -31.33 17.84
N ALA A 196 -1.50 -32.32 18.66
CA ALA A 196 -2.79 -32.42 19.35
C ALA A 196 -3.06 -31.17 20.22
N LYS A 197 -2.09 -30.82 21.07
CA LYS A 197 -2.16 -29.66 21.95
C LYS A 197 -2.33 -28.36 21.15
N PHE A 198 -1.61 -28.21 20.04
CA PHE A 198 -1.74 -27.06 19.16
C PHE A 198 -3.15 -26.95 18.57
N MET A 199 -3.67 -28.04 18.00
CA MET A 199 -5.01 -28.07 17.39
C MET A 199 -6.10 -27.74 18.41
N ASP A 200 -6.06 -28.37 19.60
CA ASP A 200 -7.04 -28.09 20.66
C ASP A 200 -7.00 -26.62 21.10
N THR A 201 -5.80 -26.04 21.21
CA THR A 201 -5.61 -24.63 21.58
C THR A 201 -6.18 -23.70 20.51
N MET A 202 -5.90 -23.97 19.23
CA MET A 202 -6.40 -23.16 18.11
C MET A 202 -7.92 -23.26 17.93
N ILE A 203 -8.49 -24.45 18.10
CA ILE A 203 -9.94 -24.65 18.07
C ILE A 203 -10.60 -23.87 19.22
N SER A 204 -10.04 -23.96 20.43
CA SER A 204 -10.54 -23.20 21.60
C SER A 204 -10.47 -21.68 21.41
N ILE A 205 -9.42 -21.16 20.78
CA ILE A 205 -9.30 -19.73 20.43
C ILE A 205 -10.35 -19.34 19.38
N LYS A 206 -10.54 -20.16 18.35
CA LYS A 206 -11.51 -19.92 17.27
C LYS A 206 -12.96 -19.92 17.78
N GLU A 207 -13.28 -20.81 18.71
CA GLU A 207 -14.59 -20.87 19.39
C GLU A 207 -14.79 -19.74 20.43
N GLY A 208 -13.76 -18.95 20.70
CA GLY A 208 -13.81 -17.85 21.67
C GLY A 208 -13.72 -18.29 23.13
N LYS A 209 -13.45 -19.58 23.39
CA LYS A 209 -13.27 -20.15 24.73
C LYS A 209 -11.92 -19.76 25.35
N SER A 210 -10.90 -19.54 24.51
CA SER A 210 -9.57 -19.08 24.93
C SER A 210 -9.23 -17.73 24.32
N LYS A 211 -8.53 -16.87 25.08
CA LYS A 211 -8.12 -15.52 24.64
C LYS A 211 -6.61 -15.36 24.74
N VAL A 212 -6.00 -14.88 23.66
CA VAL A 212 -4.58 -14.49 23.62
C VAL A 212 -4.49 -12.99 23.88
N LYS A 213 -3.94 -12.62 25.04
CA LYS A 213 -3.89 -11.23 25.51
C LYS A 213 -2.54 -10.56 25.30
N ASN A 214 -1.45 -11.34 25.25
CA ASN A 214 -0.08 -10.86 25.19
C ASN A 214 0.58 -11.21 23.84
N GLU A 215 1.56 -10.40 23.48
CA GLU A 215 2.39 -10.60 22.28
C GLU A 215 3.18 -11.91 22.36
N GLN A 216 3.79 -12.21 23.51
CA GLN A 216 4.51 -13.47 23.70
C GLN A 216 3.62 -14.71 23.44
N GLY A 217 2.35 -14.66 23.87
CA GLY A 217 1.40 -15.75 23.63
C GLY A 217 1.03 -15.89 22.16
N PHE A 218 1.00 -14.76 21.43
CA PHE A 218 0.84 -14.75 19.98
C PHE A 218 2.02 -15.38 19.27
N GLU A 219 3.24 -14.93 19.57
CA GLU A 219 4.47 -15.40 18.94
C GLU A 219 4.68 -16.90 19.16
N ASN A 220 4.50 -17.37 20.40
CA ASN A 220 4.62 -18.79 20.70
C ASN A 220 3.65 -19.62 19.85
N LEU A 221 2.39 -19.20 19.71
CA LEU A 221 1.40 -19.91 18.90
C LEU A 221 1.66 -19.77 17.40
N TYR A 222 2.24 -18.66 16.96
CA TYR A 222 2.66 -18.43 15.59
C TYR A 222 3.78 -19.39 15.18
N PHE A 223 4.85 -19.48 15.97
CA PHE A 223 5.96 -20.41 15.72
C PHE A 223 5.52 -21.88 15.84
N GLU A 224 4.63 -22.20 16.79
CA GLU A 224 4.02 -23.54 16.85
C GLU A 224 3.21 -23.85 15.59
N MET A 225 2.46 -22.88 15.04
CA MET A 225 1.72 -23.07 13.79
C MET A 225 2.64 -23.35 12.62
N GLU A 226 3.75 -22.62 12.50
CA GLU A 226 4.76 -22.84 11.47
C GLU A 226 5.39 -24.24 11.60
N TRP A 227 5.76 -24.63 12.83
CA TRP A 227 6.27 -25.96 13.11
C TRP A 227 5.27 -27.05 12.71
N VAL A 228 3.99 -26.89 13.06
CA VAL A 228 2.91 -27.84 12.69
C VAL A 228 2.71 -27.91 11.18
N VAL A 229 2.72 -26.78 10.47
CA VAL A 229 2.61 -26.74 8.99
C VAL A 229 3.72 -27.56 8.33
N ASN A 230 4.93 -27.51 8.87
CA ASN A 230 6.08 -28.26 8.34
C ASN A 230 6.07 -29.75 8.72
N ASN A 231 5.19 -30.15 9.63
CA ASN A 231 5.14 -31.49 10.23
C ASN A 231 3.84 -32.26 9.95
N ILE A 232 2.93 -31.69 9.15
CA ILE A 232 1.70 -32.31 8.62
C ILE A 232 1.86 -32.51 7.12
#